data_AF-A0A7C9EIH7-F1
#
_entry.id   AF-A0A7C9EIH7-F1
#
_cell.length_a   1.000
_cell.length_b   1.000
_cell.length_c   1.000
_cell.angle_alpha   90.00
_cell.angle_beta   90.00
_cell.angle_gamma   90.00
#
_symmetry.space_group_name_H-M   'P 1'
#
loop_
_entity.id
_entity.type
_entity.pdbx_description
1 polymer ?
#
loop_
_entity_poly.entity_id
_entity_poly.type
_entity_poly.pdbx_seq_one_letter_code
_entity_poly.pdbx_strand_id
1 'polypeptide(L)'
;MHIYALDGLIAVIQGMAERIGNGFLGVEQSSVSREEYTPFWMVKCDNYGDPNHWVPFVLRRKDIKRGLMEGADHFNRDPTKGLEFLQRRHLLPEKLDPQSVACFLRYAAGLDKKVIGDFLGNHDEFCIQVLSEFARTFDFQDMNLDTALRLFLETFRLPGESQKILLGEIL
;
A
#
# COMPACT_ATOMS: atom_id res chain seq x y z
N MET A 1 -13.32 -10.63 1.13
CA MET A 1 -14.45 -9.75 0.74
C MET A 1 -13.98 -8.75 -0.30
N HIS A 2 -14.41 -8.70 -1.56
CA HIS A 2 -14.70 -9.72 -2.58
C HIS A 2 -14.14 -9.11 -3.89
N ILE A 3 -13.05 -9.64 -4.47
CA ILE A 3 -12.50 -9.12 -5.74
C ILE A 3 -13.58 -9.11 -6.83
N TYR A 4 -14.46 -10.12 -6.82
CA TYR A 4 -15.63 -10.22 -7.70
C TYR A 4 -16.66 -9.09 -7.57
N ALA A 5 -16.85 -8.52 -6.38
CA ALA A 5 -17.76 -7.38 -6.20
C ALA A 5 -17.18 -6.11 -6.82
N LEU A 6 -15.85 -5.97 -6.81
CA LEU A 6 -15.14 -4.87 -7.48
C LEU A 6 -15.19 -5.02 -9.00
N ASP A 7 -15.12 -6.25 -9.53
CA ASP A 7 -15.26 -6.54 -10.97
C ASP A 7 -16.63 -6.08 -11.50
N GLY A 8 -17.70 -6.40 -10.78
CA GLY A 8 -19.05 -5.95 -11.15
C GLY A 8 -19.20 -4.43 -11.12
N LEU A 9 -18.64 -3.77 -10.10
CA LEU A 9 -18.68 -2.31 -9.97
C LEU A 9 -17.89 -1.63 -11.10
N ILE A 10 -16.74 -2.18 -11.48
CA ILE A 10 -15.94 -1.70 -12.61
C ILE A 10 -16.71 -1.85 -13.94
N ALA A 11 -17.38 -2.98 -14.16
CA ALA A 11 -18.17 -3.19 -15.37
C ALA A 11 -19.33 -2.19 -15.48
N VAL A 12 -20.03 -1.93 -14.37
CA VAL A 12 -21.08 -0.90 -14.31
C VAL A 12 -20.51 0.49 -14.61
N ILE A 13 -19.38 0.83 -14.00
CA ILE A 13 -18.67 2.09 -14.19
C ILE A 13 -18.25 2.27 -15.67
N GLN A 14 -17.74 1.24 -16.33
CA GLN A 14 -17.40 1.28 -17.75
C GLN A 14 -18.64 1.45 -18.64
N GLY A 15 -19.73 0.75 -18.35
CA GLY A 15 -21.00 0.95 -19.05
C GLY A 15 -21.58 2.35 -18.86
N MET A 16 -21.32 3.01 -17.73
CA MET A 16 -21.66 4.42 -17.53
C MET A 16 -20.77 5.34 -18.38
N ALA A 17 -19.46 5.09 -18.43
CA ALA A 17 -18.53 5.85 -19.28
C ALA A 17 -18.94 5.84 -20.76
N GLU A 18 -19.28 4.68 -21.29
CA GLU A 18 -19.70 4.50 -22.70
C GLU A 18 -20.95 5.30 -23.06
N ARG A 19 -21.82 5.58 -22.09
CA ARG A 19 -23.06 6.35 -22.29
C ARG A 19 -22.86 7.85 -22.14
N ILE A 20 -21.79 8.27 -21.45
CA ILE A 20 -21.42 9.67 -21.24
C ILE A 20 -20.57 10.18 -22.42
N GLY A 21 -19.71 9.33 -22.99
CA GLY A 21 -18.82 9.67 -24.10
C GLY A 21 -19.34 9.20 -25.47
N ASN A 22 -19.50 10.13 -26.41
CA ASN A 22 -19.75 9.80 -27.81
C ASN A 22 -18.44 9.23 -28.41
N GLY A 23 -18.31 7.89 -28.41
CA GLY A 23 -17.17 7.17 -28.98
C GLY A 23 -15.96 7.09 -28.06
N PHE A 24 -15.69 5.88 -27.54
CA PHE A 24 -14.40 5.52 -26.98
C PHE A 24 -13.36 5.61 -28.12
N LEU A 25 -12.73 6.78 -28.27
CA LEU A 25 -11.61 6.93 -29.18
C LEU A 25 -10.48 6.09 -28.61
N GLY A 26 -10.02 5.15 -29.44
CA GLY A 26 -9.02 4.18 -29.10
C GLY A 26 -7.85 4.82 -28.37
N VAL A 27 -7.28 4.05 -27.46
CA VAL A 27 -6.01 4.28 -26.80
C VAL A 27 -5.00 4.75 -27.86
N GLU A 28 -4.88 6.06 -28.06
CA GLU A 28 -3.73 6.63 -28.74
C GLU A 28 -2.59 6.46 -27.75
N GLN A 29 -1.64 5.61 -28.15
CA GLN A 29 -0.36 5.44 -27.49
C GLN A 29 0.37 6.78 -27.54
N SER A 30 0.12 7.64 -26.54
CA SER A 30 1.00 8.76 -26.24
C SER A 30 2.31 8.17 -25.72
N SER A 31 3.28 8.07 -26.64
CA SER A 31 4.73 7.98 -26.44
C SER A 31 5.17 7.60 -25.03
N VAL A 32 5.65 6.35 -24.89
CA VAL A 32 6.30 5.79 -23.70
C VAL A 32 7.37 6.77 -23.19
N SER A 33 6.96 7.58 -22.22
CA SER A 33 7.86 8.33 -21.36
C SER A 33 8.27 7.33 -20.30
N ARG A 34 9.58 7.01 -20.28
CA ARG A 34 10.30 6.24 -19.26
C ARG A 34 9.47 6.13 -17.98
N GLU A 35 8.84 4.98 -17.74
CA GLU A 35 7.87 4.77 -16.67
C GLU A 35 8.45 5.23 -15.34
N GLU A 36 8.15 6.46 -14.95
CA GLU A 36 8.65 7.05 -13.73
C GLU A 36 7.90 6.34 -12.59
N TYR A 37 8.67 5.69 -11.70
CA TYR A 37 8.09 5.00 -10.55
C TYR A 37 7.22 5.99 -9.76
N THR A 38 5.91 5.79 -9.83
CA THR A 38 4.94 6.57 -9.07
C THR A 38 4.48 5.71 -7.89
N PRO A 39 4.80 6.11 -6.64
CA PRO A 39 4.36 5.41 -5.45
C PRO A 39 2.86 5.16 -5.43
N PHE A 40 2.46 3.93 -5.13
CA PHE A 40 1.06 3.51 -5.24
C PHE A 40 0.12 4.32 -4.33
N TRP A 41 0.63 4.87 -3.22
CA TRP A 41 -0.12 5.70 -2.28
C TRP A 41 -0.26 7.17 -2.73
N MET A 42 0.42 7.58 -3.79
CA MET A 42 0.33 8.93 -4.38
C MET A 42 -0.45 8.99 -5.69
N VAL A 43 -0.89 7.84 -6.23
CA VAL A 43 -1.67 7.78 -7.47
C VAL A 43 -3.02 8.50 -7.29
N LYS A 44 -3.26 9.54 -8.09
CA LYS A 44 -4.48 10.34 -8.11
C LYS A 44 -5.09 10.35 -9.52
N CYS A 45 -6.38 10.63 -9.60
CA CYS A 45 -7.04 10.87 -10.88
C CYS A 45 -6.97 12.37 -11.17
N ASP A 46 -6.54 12.71 -12.38
CA ASP A 46 -6.40 14.12 -12.78
C ASP A 46 -7.77 14.78 -13.03
N ASN A 47 -8.76 14.00 -13.49
CA ASN A 47 -10.09 14.52 -13.79
C ASN A 47 -11.20 13.45 -13.65
N TYR A 48 -12.07 13.62 -12.64
CA TYR A 48 -13.25 12.75 -12.45
C TYR A 48 -14.45 13.10 -13.34
N GLY A 49 -14.42 14.24 -14.05
CA GLY A 49 -15.45 14.64 -14.99
C GLY A 49 -15.31 14.01 -16.38
N ASP A 50 -14.14 13.44 -16.71
CA ASP A 50 -13.85 12.86 -18.02
C ASP A 50 -13.60 11.33 -17.93
N PRO A 51 -14.46 10.50 -18.55
CA PRO A 51 -14.28 9.05 -18.60
C PRO A 51 -12.91 8.58 -19.10
N ASN A 52 -12.26 9.33 -20.00
CA ASN A 52 -10.93 8.97 -20.50
C ASN A 52 -9.84 9.04 -19.43
N HIS A 53 -10.07 9.77 -18.34
CA HIS A 53 -9.14 9.91 -17.23
C HIS A 53 -9.50 8.98 -16.06
N TRP A 54 -10.76 8.95 -15.64
CA TRP A 54 -11.14 8.18 -14.46
C TRP A 54 -11.31 6.68 -14.74
N VAL A 55 -11.67 6.25 -15.95
CA VAL A 55 -11.77 4.80 -16.27
C VAL A 55 -10.38 4.12 -16.16
N PRO A 56 -9.32 4.60 -16.83
CA PRO A 56 -7.99 4.00 -16.68
C PRO A 56 -7.47 4.07 -15.25
N PHE A 57 -7.75 5.18 -14.55
CA PHE A 57 -7.39 5.33 -13.13
C PHE A 57 -8.03 4.26 -12.24
N VAL A 58 -9.33 4.00 -12.38
CA VAL A 58 -10.04 2.97 -11.60
C VAL A 58 -9.46 1.57 -11.89
N LEU A 59 -9.19 1.27 -13.16
CA LEU A 59 -8.54 0.01 -13.56
C LEU A 59 -7.13 -0.11 -12.99
N ARG A 60 -6.34 0.97 -13.01
CA ARG A 60 -5.00 1.02 -12.40
C ARG A 60 -5.06 0.79 -10.90
N ARG A 61 -5.99 1.42 -10.18
CA ARG A 61 -6.20 1.19 -8.74
C ARG A 61 -6.57 -0.25 -8.43
N LYS A 62 -7.38 -0.89 -9.28
CA LYS A 62 -7.72 -2.31 -9.15
C LYS A 62 -6.48 -3.20 -9.28
N ASP A 63 -5.64 -2.96 -10.30
CA ASP A 63 -4.41 -3.73 -10.52
C ASP A 63 -3.43 -3.57 -9.35
N ILE A 64 -3.21 -2.32 -8.90
CA ILE A 64 -2.40 -2.02 -7.70
C ILE A 64 -2.92 -2.78 -6.49
N LYS A 65 -4.23 -2.68 -6.20
CA LYS A 65 -4.83 -3.35 -5.04
C LYS A 65 -4.62 -4.87 -5.08
N ARG A 66 -4.79 -5.48 -6.26
CA ARG A 66 -4.54 -6.92 -6.45
C ARG A 66 -3.07 -7.26 -6.21
N GLY A 67 -2.15 -6.52 -6.82
CA GLY A 67 -0.71 -6.77 -6.64
C GLY A 67 -0.25 -6.59 -5.19
N LEU A 68 -0.80 -5.62 -4.45
CA LEU A 68 -0.53 -5.45 -3.02
C LEU A 68 -1.06 -6.63 -2.18
N MET A 69 -2.22 -7.20 -2.54
CA MET A 69 -2.77 -8.37 -1.84
C MET A 69 -1.92 -9.63 -2.12
N GLU A 70 -1.46 -9.83 -3.35
CA GLU A 70 -0.53 -10.91 -3.69
C GLU A 70 0.81 -10.72 -2.97
N GLY A 71 1.35 -9.51 -2.97
CA GLY A 71 2.55 -9.17 -2.21
C GLY A 71 2.40 -9.39 -0.71
N ALA A 72 1.23 -9.11 -0.14
CA ALA A 72 0.91 -9.40 1.26
C ALA A 72 0.91 -10.91 1.55
N ASP A 73 0.34 -11.74 0.66
CA ASP A 73 0.39 -13.20 0.80
C ASP A 73 1.83 -13.74 0.77
N HIS A 74 2.68 -13.20 -0.12
CA HIS A 74 4.11 -13.51 -0.12
C HIS A 74 4.81 -13.03 1.15
N PHE A 75 4.57 -11.79 1.58
CA PHE A 75 5.17 -11.18 2.77
C PHE A 75 4.83 -11.95 4.05
N ASN A 76 3.56 -12.38 4.19
CA ASN A 76 3.12 -13.16 5.35
C ASN A 76 3.84 -14.51 5.48
N ARG A 77 4.34 -15.08 4.36
CA ARG A 77 5.12 -16.32 4.35
C ARG A 77 6.61 -16.03 4.54
N ASP A 78 7.11 -14.99 3.91
CA ASP A 78 8.51 -14.59 3.88
C ASP A 78 8.59 -13.10 3.53
N PRO A 79 8.89 -12.21 4.51
CA PRO A 79 8.94 -10.78 4.30
C PRO A 79 9.86 -10.35 3.16
N THR A 80 11.03 -10.98 3.04
CA THR A 80 12.01 -10.68 1.99
C THR A 80 11.43 -10.98 0.61
N LYS A 81 10.82 -12.16 0.43
CA LYS A 81 10.18 -12.51 -0.85
C LYS A 81 8.96 -11.66 -1.18
N GLY A 82 8.21 -11.24 -0.17
CA GLY A 82 7.10 -10.30 -0.35
C GLY A 82 7.57 -8.96 -0.91
N LEU A 83 8.65 -8.41 -0.34
CA LEU A 83 9.24 -7.15 -0.80
C LEU A 83 9.82 -7.29 -2.20
N GLU A 84 10.58 -8.36 -2.49
CA GLU A 84 11.09 -8.64 -3.84
C GLU A 84 9.98 -8.78 -4.88
N PHE A 85 8.88 -9.45 -4.55
CA PHE A 85 7.73 -9.58 -5.44
C PHE A 85 7.15 -8.21 -5.80
N LEU A 86 6.95 -7.35 -4.80
CA LEU A 86 6.42 -6.01 -5.00
C LEU A 86 7.34 -5.12 -5.82
N GLN A 87 8.66 -5.24 -5.66
CA GLN A 87 9.65 -4.56 -6.49
C GLN A 87 9.57 -5.02 -7.95
N ARG A 88 9.51 -6.34 -8.19
CA ARG A 88 9.33 -6.90 -9.55
C ARG A 88 8.02 -6.47 -10.21
N ARG A 89 6.98 -6.17 -9.41
CA ARG A 89 5.70 -5.63 -9.89
C ARG A 89 5.69 -4.10 -10.02
N HIS A 90 6.81 -3.43 -9.75
CA HIS A 90 6.94 -1.97 -9.73
C HIS A 90 5.97 -1.29 -8.75
N LEU A 91 5.57 -1.99 -7.69
CA LEU A 91 4.76 -1.44 -6.59
C LEU A 91 5.64 -0.89 -5.46
N LEU A 92 6.89 -1.32 -5.39
CA LEU A 92 7.94 -0.74 -4.57
C LEU A 92 9.12 -0.34 -5.47
N PRO A 93 9.96 0.62 -5.07
CA PRO A 93 11.08 1.07 -5.89
C PRO A 93 12.16 -0.02 -6.00
N GLU A 94 12.93 0.00 -7.09
CA GLU A 94 14.02 -0.96 -7.32
C GLU A 94 15.06 -0.95 -6.20
N LYS A 95 15.43 0.24 -5.73
CA LYS A 95 16.16 0.41 -4.48
C LYS A 95 15.15 0.61 -3.38
N LEU A 96 14.98 -0.41 -2.54
CA LEU A 96 14.03 -0.38 -1.44
C LEU A 96 14.38 0.74 -0.46
N ASP A 97 13.36 1.49 -0.05
CA ASP A 97 13.48 2.57 0.93
C ASP A 97 12.49 2.34 2.09
N PRO A 98 12.77 2.89 3.29
CA PRO A 98 11.92 2.66 4.45
C PRO A 98 10.48 3.19 4.31
N GLN A 99 10.28 4.30 3.60
CA GLN A 99 8.97 4.95 3.46
C GLN A 99 8.03 4.11 2.59
N SER A 100 8.56 3.53 1.51
CA SER A 100 7.76 2.68 0.63
C SER A 100 7.30 1.39 1.31
N VAL A 101 8.17 0.78 2.11
CA VAL A 101 7.80 -0.38 2.94
C VAL A 101 6.78 0.01 4.00
N ALA A 102 6.97 1.14 4.70
CA ALA A 102 6.02 1.64 5.68
C ALA A 102 4.61 1.86 5.06
N CYS A 103 4.54 2.46 3.88
CA CYS A 103 3.26 2.65 3.17
C CYS A 103 2.64 1.31 2.77
N PHE A 104 3.44 0.33 2.34
CA PHE A 104 2.95 -1.02 2.08
C PHE A 104 2.34 -1.64 3.34
N LEU A 105 3.06 -1.63 4.47
CA LEU A 105 2.56 -2.17 5.73
C LEU A 105 1.30 -1.46 6.23
N ARG A 106 1.15 -0.16 5.92
CA ARG A 106 0.00 0.66 6.36
C ARG A 106 -1.26 0.43 5.54
N TYR A 107 -1.11 0.31 4.22
CA TYR A 107 -2.23 0.40 3.27
C TYR A 107 -2.56 -0.91 2.56
N ALA A 108 -1.66 -1.90 2.54
CA ALA A 108 -1.96 -3.20 1.95
C ALA A 108 -2.94 -3.99 2.82
N ALA A 109 -3.93 -4.61 2.18
CA ALA A 109 -4.89 -5.48 2.85
C ALA A 109 -4.36 -6.92 2.90
N GLY A 110 -4.72 -7.65 3.96
CA GLY A 110 -4.40 -9.07 4.10
C GLY A 110 -3.03 -9.37 4.72
N LEU A 111 -2.31 -8.36 5.20
CA LEU A 111 -1.10 -8.57 6.00
C LEU A 111 -1.42 -9.15 7.37
N ASP A 112 -0.62 -10.13 7.80
CA ASP A 112 -0.68 -10.71 9.12
C ASP A 112 -0.04 -9.75 10.14
N LYS A 113 -0.84 -9.32 11.12
CA LYS A 113 -0.42 -8.38 12.17
C LYS A 113 0.78 -8.88 12.98
N LYS A 114 0.93 -10.20 13.14
CA LYS A 114 2.09 -10.77 13.82
C LYS A 114 3.35 -10.62 12.97
N VAL A 115 3.27 -10.91 11.67
CA VAL A 115 4.41 -10.80 10.75
C VAL A 115 4.86 -9.34 10.62
N ILE A 116 3.91 -8.39 10.55
CA ILE A 116 4.23 -6.95 10.60
C ILE A 116 4.99 -6.62 11.89
N GLY A 117 4.51 -7.09 13.05
CA GLY A 117 5.13 -6.81 14.34
C GLY A 117 6.50 -7.44 14.52
N ASP A 118 6.70 -8.65 14.01
CA ASP A 118 8.01 -9.33 13.99
C ASP A 118 9.01 -8.57 13.10
N PHE A 119 8.56 -8.06 11.94
CA PHE A 119 9.37 -7.24 11.03
C PHE A 119 9.73 -5.89 11.64
N LEU A 120 8.75 -5.14 12.14
CA LEU A 120 8.95 -3.82 12.75
C LEU A 120 9.70 -3.89 14.09
N GLY A 121 9.61 -5.02 14.79
CA GLY A 121 10.31 -5.27 16.05
C GLY A 121 11.67 -5.95 15.89
N ASN A 122 12.24 -5.95 14.68
CA ASN A 122 13.61 -6.39 14.42
C ASN A 122 14.60 -5.25 14.72
N HIS A 123 15.80 -5.59 15.20
CA HIS A 123 16.87 -4.65 15.57
C HIS A 123 17.71 -4.19 14.37
N ASP A 124 17.46 -4.72 13.18
CA ASP A 124 18.11 -4.27 11.95
C ASP A 124 17.81 -2.78 11.68
N GLU A 125 18.84 -2.01 11.31
CA GLU A 125 18.73 -0.56 11.09
C GLU A 125 17.63 -0.20 10.09
N PHE A 126 17.49 -0.97 9.01
CA PHE A 126 16.43 -0.78 8.03
C PHE A 126 15.03 -0.95 8.65
N CYS A 127 14.84 -1.96 9.51
CA CYS A 127 13.54 -2.21 10.16
C CYS A 127 13.18 -1.07 11.14
N ILE A 128 14.17 -0.54 11.86
CA ILE A 128 14.00 0.63 12.74
C ILE A 128 13.59 1.87 11.93
N GLN A 129 14.24 2.11 10.78
CA GLN A 129 13.86 3.20 9.88
C GLN A 129 12.45 3.01 9.32
N VAL A 130 12.07 1.77 8.95
CA VAL A 130 10.71 1.46 8.50
C VAL A 130 9.69 1.73 9.61
N LEU A 131 9.97 1.37 10.86
CA LEU A 131 9.09 1.68 11.99
C LEU A 131 8.90 3.19 12.18
N SER A 132 9.97 3.97 12.02
CA SER A 132 9.90 5.44 12.08
C SER A 132 9.01 6.01 10.97
N GLU A 133 9.20 5.56 9.73
CA GLU A 133 8.34 5.96 8.61
C GLU A 133 6.90 5.46 8.77
N PHE A 134 6.71 4.27 9.33
CA PHE A 134 5.39 3.71 9.61
C PHE A 134 4.62 4.57 10.60
N ALA A 135 5.26 5.03 11.68
CA ALA A 135 4.66 5.99 12.61
C ALA A 135 4.28 7.32 11.94
N ARG A 136 5.07 7.80 10.97
CA ARG A 136 4.75 9.01 10.18
C ARG A 136 3.52 8.87 9.29
N THR A 137 3.06 7.64 9.01
CA THR A 137 1.82 7.41 8.23
C THR A 137 0.54 7.63 9.04
N PHE A 138 0.65 7.87 10.35
CA PHE A 138 -0.48 8.16 11.22
C PHE A 138 -0.57 9.66 11.46
N ASP A 139 -1.79 10.17 11.44
CA ASP A 139 -2.08 11.51 11.90
C ASP A 139 -2.50 11.43 13.37
N PHE A 140 -1.66 11.98 14.25
CA PHE A 140 -1.90 12.04 15.68
C PHE A 140 -2.33 13.44 16.15
N GLN A 141 -2.61 14.36 15.22
CA GLN A 141 -3.07 15.71 15.58
C GLN A 141 -4.33 15.62 16.46
N ASP A 142 -4.34 16.43 17.52
CA ASP A 142 -5.42 16.53 18.51
C ASP A 142 -5.78 15.22 19.26
N MET A 143 -4.92 14.20 19.22
CA MET A 143 -5.10 12.95 19.98
C MET A 143 -4.37 12.99 21.32
N ASN A 144 -4.98 12.40 22.36
CA ASN A 144 -4.28 12.07 23.60
C ASN A 144 -3.38 10.83 23.38
N LEU A 145 -2.39 10.66 24.26
CA LEU A 145 -1.38 9.61 24.13
C LEU A 145 -2.00 8.20 24.08
N ASP A 146 -3.01 7.91 24.90
CA ASP A 146 -3.65 6.60 24.93
C ASP A 146 -4.42 6.28 23.63
N THR A 147 -5.08 7.27 23.02
CA THR A 147 -5.75 7.08 21.72
C THR A 147 -4.73 6.89 20.61
N ALA A 148 -3.67 7.70 20.59
CA ALA A 148 -2.59 7.58 19.61
C ALA A 148 -1.91 6.20 19.68
N LEU A 149 -1.57 5.72 20.88
CA LEU A 149 -0.98 4.40 21.09
C LEU A 149 -1.93 3.28 20.71
N ARG A 150 -3.21 3.37 21.08
CA ARG A 150 -4.20 2.36 20.69
C ARG A 150 -4.32 2.27 19.18
N LEU A 151 -4.45 3.41 18.50
CA LEU A 151 -4.53 3.47 17.03
C LEU A 151 -3.29 2.86 16.37
N PHE A 152 -2.10 3.17 16.88
CA PHE A 152 -0.84 2.66 16.35
C PHE A 152 -0.71 1.14 16.57
N LEU A 153 -0.90 0.67 17.80
CA LEU A 153 -0.74 -0.74 18.19
C LEU A 153 -1.88 -1.64 17.73
N GLU A 154 -2.99 -1.10 17.24
CA GLU A 154 -4.04 -1.90 16.58
C GLU A 154 -3.58 -2.46 15.23
N THR A 155 -2.55 -1.87 14.60
CA THR A 155 -2.12 -2.23 13.25
C THR A 155 -1.20 -3.45 13.19
N PHE A 156 -0.47 -3.77 14.26
CA PHE A 156 0.40 -4.95 14.35
C PHE A 156 0.35 -5.56 15.76
N ARG A 157 0.86 -6.78 15.92
CA ARG A 157 1.00 -7.40 17.24
C ARG A 157 2.42 -7.23 17.72
N LEU A 158 2.62 -6.64 18.89
CA LEU A 158 3.94 -6.59 19.50
C LEU A 158 4.48 -8.02 19.68
N PRO A 159 5.72 -8.31 19.27
CA PRO A 159 6.35 -9.58 19.56
C PRO A 159 6.39 -9.78 21.07
N GLY A 160 5.97 -10.95 21.55
CA GLY A 160 5.73 -11.21 22.98
C GLY A 160 6.89 -10.84 23.90
N GLU A 161 6.59 -10.06 24.94
CA GLU A 161 7.53 -9.57 25.94
C GLU A 161 7.70 -10.55 27.12
N SER A 162 8.51 -11.58 26.94
CA SER A 162 9.41 -12.00 28.03
C SER A 162 10.88 -11.86 27.66
N GLN A 163 11.20 -11.48 26.41
CA GLN A 163 12.59 -11.37 25.92
C GLN A 163 12.92 -10.05 25.22
N LYS A 164 11.95 -9.17 24.92
CA LYS A 164 12.18 -7.88 24.21
C LYS A 164 11.92 -6.62 25.05
N ILE A 165 11.87 -6.74 26.39
CA ILE A 165 11.70 -5.60 27.32
C ILE A 165 12.95 -4.70 27.37
N LEU A 166 14.07 -5.07 26.72
CA LEU A 166 15.24 -4.18 26.59
C LEU A 166 15.03 -3.10 25.50
N LEU A 167 13.96 -2.34 25.65
CA LEU A 167 13.96 -0.87 25.51
C LEU A 167 14.81 -0.25 26.64
N GLY A 168 15.99 -0.80 26.90
CA GLY A 168 17.05 -0.10 27.60
C GLY A 168 17.72 0.80 26.56
N GLU A 169 17.83 2.09 26.86
CA GLU A 169 18.63 3.09 26.12
C GLU A 169 17.97 3.85 24.96
N ILE A 170 16.68 4.21 25.07
CA ILE A 170 16.15 5.42 24.40
C ILE A 170 15.48 6.35 25.44
N LEU A 171 16.23 6.64 26.51
CA LEU A 171 16.15 7.86 27.31
C LEU A 171 17.57 8.40 27.47
#